data_AF-A0A6L7MSD4-F1
#
_entry.id   AF-A0A6L7MSD4-F1
#
_cell.length_a   1.000
_cell.length_b   1.000
_cell.length_c   1.000
_cell.angle_alpha   90.00
_cell.angle_beta   90.00
_cell.angle_gamma   90.00
#
_symmetry.space_group_name_H-M   'P 1'
#
loop_
_entity.id
_entity.type
_entity.pdbx_description
1 polymer ?
#
loop_
_entity_poly.entity_id
_entity_poly.type
_entity_poly.pdbx_seq_one_letter_code
_entity_poly.pdbx_strand_id
1 'polypeptide(L)' 'MEMGGSYGGVYGDFQWEVEGRILHVFGPRRRLGKLATFENVNAVNSEQAQWSAQAKIDLNLDDLRAILAERQAALNGDS' A
#
# COMPACT_ATOMS: atom_id res chain seq x y z
N MET A 1 -9.05 -12.78 -23.25
CA MET A 1 -9.48 -12.67 -21.83
C MET A 1 -8.36 -11.96 -21.11
N GLU A 2 -8.49 -10.66 -20.87
CA GLU A 2 -7.53 -9.95 -20.02
C GLU A 2 -7.88 -10.29 -18.59
N MET A 3 -7.24 -11.34 -18.04
CA MET A 3 -7.13 -11.47 -16.59
C MET A 3 -6.24 -10.30 -16.15
N GLY A 4 -6.86 -9.17 -15.82
CA GLY A 4 -6.19 -8.11 -15.06
C GLY A 4 -5.82 -8.70 -13.71
N GLY A 5 -4.64 -9.32 -13.63
CA GLY A 5 -4.14 -9.91 -12.40
C GLY A 5 -3.90 -8.81 -11.38
N SER A 6 -4.57 -8.89 -10.23
CA SER A 6 -4.18 -8.12 -9.06
C SER A 6 -3.03 -8.84 -8.35
N TYR A 7 -1.95 -8.12 -8.06
CA TYR A 7 -0.86 -8.63 -7.23
C TYR A 7 -0.96 -7.99 -5.86
N GLY A 8 -0.62 -8.70 -4.79
CA GLY A 8 -0.64 -8.13 -3.46
C GLY A 8 0.31 -8.85 -2.51
N GLY A 9 0.59 -8.19 -1.39
CA GLY A 9 1.51 -8.73 -0.40
C GLY A 9 1.64 -7.85 0.83
N VAL A 10 2.62 -8.22 1.65
CA VAL A 10 3.00 -7.51 2.87
C VAL A 10 4.46 -7.12 2.77
N TYR A 11 4.78 -5.90 3.16
CA TYR A 11 6.15 -5.42 3.28
C TYR A 11 6.30 -4.54 4.53
N GLY A 12 7.12 -5.00 5.49
CA GLY A 12 7.17 -4.41 6.82
C GLY A 12 5.79 -4.43 7.49
N ASP A 13 5.33 -3.26 7.93
CA ASP A 13 4.01 -3.07 8.54
C ASP A 13 2.90 -2.75 7.53
N PHE A 14 3.20 -2.72 6.23
CA PHE A 14 2.26 -2.28 5.20
C PHE A 14 1.72 -3.46 4.39
N GLN A 15 0.41 -3.43 4.16
CA GLN A 15 -0.22 -4.27 3.14
C GLN A 15 -0.27 -3.48 1.84
N TRP A 16 -0.10 -4.14 0.71
CA TRP A 16 -0.12 -3.47 -0.58
C TRP A 16 -0.80 -4.33 -1.65
N GLU A 17 -1.40 -3.67 -2.62
CA GLU A 17 -2.05 -4.29 -3.77
C GLU A 17 -1.77 -3.48 -5.04
N VAL A 18 -1.37 -4.14 -6.12
CA VAL A 18 -1.27 -3.58 -7.46
C VAL A 18 -2.46 -4.08 -8.27
N GLU A 19 -3.34 -3.16 -8.65
CA GLU A 19 -4.46 -3.40 -9.54
C GLU A 19 -4.21 -2.64 -10.85
N GLY A 20 -4.00 -3.40 -11.94
CA GLY A 20 -3.59 -2.82 -13.22
C GLY A 20 -2.24 -2.10 -13.11
N ARG A 21 -2.26 -0.76 -13.18
CA ARG A 21 -1.07 0.11 -13.04
C ARG A 21 -1.06 0.95 -11.77
N ILE A 22 -1.91 0.61 -10.81
CA ILE A 22 -2.14 1.39 -9.61
C ILE A 22 -1.74 0.55 -8.40
N LEU A 23 -0.82 1.07 -7.60
CA LEU A 23 -0.42 0.51 -6.31
C LEU A 23 -1.21 1.19 -5.20
N HIS A 24 -1.93 0.41 -4.43
CA HIS A 24 -2.58 0.81 -3.19
C HIS A 24 -1.75 0.32 -2.00
N VAL A 25 -1.48 1.23 -1.05
CA VAL A 25 -0.79 0.89 0.19
C VAL A 25 -1.76 1.10 1.35
N PHE A 26 -1.86 0.11 2.22
CA PHE A 26 -2.78 0.04 3.34
C PHE A 26 -2.03 -0.11 4.66
N GLY A 27 -2.67 0.36 5.73
CA GLY A 27 -2.16 0.11 7.09
C GLY A 27 -2.29 -1.36 7.50
N PRO A 28 -1.58 -1.81 8.55
CA PRO A 28 -1.59 -3.19 9.01
C PRO A 28 -2.95 -3.65 9.57
N ARG A 29 -3.83 -2.71 9.97
CA ARG A 29 -5.16 -3.00 10.51
C ARG A 29 -6.25 -2.55 9.54
N ARG A 30 -7.29 -3.38 9.39
CA ARG A 30 -8.47 -3.08 8.56
C ARG A 30 -9.13 -1.72 8.85
N ARG A 31 -9.09 -1.22 10.09
CA ARG A 31 -9.68 0.08 10.47
C ARG A 31 -8.84 1.29 10.03
N LEU A 32 -7.55 1.12 9.74
CA LEU A 32 -6.67 2.20 9.28
C LEU A 32 -6.81 2.49 7.79
N GLY A 33 -7.36 1.55 7.02
CA GLY A 33 -7.71 1.73 5.61
C GLY A 33 -6.53 2.01 4.68
N LYS A 34 -6.85 2.50 3.48
CA LYS A 34 -5.88 2.82 2.42
C LYS A 34 -5.11 4.09 2.75
N LEU A 35 -3.80 3.99 2.94
CA LEU A 35 -2.92 5.09 3.30
C LEU A 35 -2.52 5.92 2.08
N ALA A 36 -2.13 5.27 0.98
CA ALA A 36 -1.65 5.94 -0.23
C ALA A 36 -2.06 5.21 -1.51
N THR A 37 -1.93 5.89 -2.64
CA THR A 37 -2.12 5.33 -3.98
C THR A 37 -1.06 5.90 -4.92
N PHE A 38 -0.40 5.03 -5.68
CA PHE A 38 0.64 5.39 -6.63
C PHE A 38 0.29 4.85 -8.01
N GLU A 39 0.30 5.71 -9.03
CA GLU A 39 -0.02 5.34 -10.40
C GLU A 39 1.23 4.96 -11.21
N ASN A 40 1.00 4.39 -12.39
CA ASN A 40 2.03 3.99 -13.35
C ASN A 40 3.01 2.92 -12.84
N VAL A 41 2.53 2.00 -12.00
CA VAL A 41 3.27 0.81 -11.61
C VAL A 41 3.18 -0.22 -12.74
N ASN A 42 4.26 -0.38 -13.50
CA ASN A 42 4.35 -1.38 -14.56
C ASN A 42 4.81 -2.72 -13.98
N ALA A 43 3.86 -3.48 -13.42
CA ALA A 43 4.10 -4.84 -12.99
C ALA A 43 3.37 -5.81 -13.91
N VAL A 44 4.12 -6.63 -14.65
CA VAL A 44 3.54 -7.69 -15.50
C VAL A 44 3.56 -9.08 -14.83
N ASN A 45 4.11 -9.16 -13.62
CA ASN A 45 4.14 -10.35 -12.79
C ASN A 45 4.24 -9.98 -11.29
N SER A 46 4.12 -10.97 -10.42
CA SER A 46 4.13 -10.77 -8.96
C SER A 46 5.48 -10.29 -8.41
N GLU A 47 6.60 -10.68 -9.02
CA GLU A 47 7.94 -10.25 -8.60
C GLU A 47 8.15 -8.75 -8.86
N GLN A 48 7.81 -8.28 -10.05
CA GLN A 48 7.87 -6.86 -10.41
C GLN A 48 6.89 -6.02 -9.57
N ALA A 49 5.71 -6.56 -9.25
CA ALA A 49 4.76 -5.90 -8.37
C ALA A 49 5.35 -5.72 -6.96
N GLN A 50 5.97 -6.78 -6.41
CA GLN A 50 6.64 -6.73 -5.11
C GLN A 50 7.77 -5.71 -5.10
N TRP A 51 8.68 -5.72 -6.09
CA TRP A 51 9.77 -4.75 -6.15
C TRP A 51 9.27 -3.30 -6.27
N SER A 52 8.25 -3.08 -7.09
CA SER A 52 7.65 -1.75 -7.25
C SER A 52 6.99 -1.26 -5.96
N ALA A 53 6.26 -2.14 -5.28
CA ALA A 53 5.62 -1.84 -4.01
C ALA A 53 6.66 -1.50 -2.94
N GLN A 54 7.69 -2.33 -2.79
CA GLN A 54 8.79 -2.09 -1.84
C GLN A 54 9.47 -0.75 -2.11
N ALA A 55 9.89 -0.49 -3.35
CA ALA A 55 10.56 0.75 -3.70
C ALA A 55 9.68 1.98 -3.41
N LYS A 56 8.37 1.92 -3.68
CA LYS A 56 7.45 3.04 -3.38
C LYS A 56 7.23 3.21 -1.88
N ILE A 57 7.10 2.11 -1.12
CA ILE A 57 6.95 2.15 0.33
C ILE A 57 8.21 2.74 0.98
N ASP A 58 9.39 2.29 0.57
CA ASP A 58 10.68 2.78 1.09
C ASP A 58 10.87 4.27 0.80
N LEU A 59 10.59 4.70 -0.43
CA LEU A 59 10.72 6.10 -0.84
C LEU A 59 9.77 7.04 -0.10
N ASN A 60 8.63 6.54 0.41
CA ASN A 60 7.59 7.35 1.07
C ASN A 60 7.38 6.90 2.52
N LEU A 61 8.39 6.26 3.14
CA LEU A 61 8.22 5.59 4.42
C LEU A 61 7.78 6.54 5.53
N ASP A 62 8.42 7.70 5.62
CA ASP A 62 8.11 8.71 6.64
C ASP A 62 6.69 9.26 6.48
N ASP A 63 6.27 9.57 5.24
CA ASP A 63 4.92 10.05 4.94
C ASP A 63 3.86 9.00 5.27
N LEU A 64 4.09 7.74 4.87
CA LEU A 64 3.19 6.63 5.16
C LEU A 64 3.06 6.40 6.67
N ARG A 65 4.17 6.55 7.42
CA ARG A 65 4.18 6.45 8.89
C ARG A 65 3.46 7.62 9.55
N ALA A 66 3.61 8.84 9.03
CA ALA A 66 2.88 10.01 9.52
C ALA A 66 1.37 9.81 9.37
N ILE A 67 0.90 9.45 8.17
CA ILE A 67 -0.51 9.17 7.89
C ILE A 67 -1.04 8.05 8.79
N LEU A 68 -0.25 6.98 8.95
CA LEU A 68 -0.58 5.85 9.81
C LEU A 68 -0.76 6.29 11.27
N ALA A 69 0.15 7.11 11.79
CA ALA A 69 0.09 7.63 13.16
C ALA A 69 -1.12 8.56 13.36
N GLU A 70 -1.38 9.48 12.42
CA GLU A 70 -2.54 10.38 12.44
C GLU A 70 -3.86 9.59 12.49
N ARG A 71 -4.00 8.59 11.63
CA ARG A 71 -5.20 7.73 11.62
C ARG A 71 -5.32 6.93 12.90
N GLN A 72 -4.22 6.38 13.41
CA GLN A 72 -4.25 5.61 14.65
C GLN A 72 -4.64 6.47 15.85
N ALA A 73 -4.21 7.74 15.90
CA ALA A 73 -4.60 8.70 16.92
C ALA A 73 -6.10 9.04 16.82
N ALA A 74 -6.61 9.29 15.61
CA ALA A 74 -8.04 9.56 15.39
C ALA A 74 -8.93 8.38 15.83
N LEU A 75 -8.47 7.13 15.65
CA LEU A 75 -9.21 5.95 16.10
C LEU A 75 -9.25 5.76 17.62
N ASN A 76 -8.28 6.32 18.35
CA ASN A 76 -8.15 6.18 19.80
C ASN A 76 -8.71 7.38 20.58
N GLY A 77 -8.87 8.55 19.94
CA GLY A 77 -9.38 9.78 20.57
C GLY A 77 -10.92 9.91 20.62
N ASP A 78 -11.64 8.93 20.06
CA ASP A 78 -13.12 8.90 19.98
C ASP A 78 -13.71 7.96 21.07
N SER A 79 -13.15 7.95 22.28
CA SER A 79 -13.60 7.12 23.41
C SER A 79 -13.82 7.91 24.69
#